data_AF-A0AB34JY67-F1
#
_entry.id   AF-A0AB34JY67-F1
#
_cell.length_a   1.000
_cell.length_b   1.000
_cell.length_c   1.000
_cell.angle_alpha   90.00
_cell.angle_beta   90.00
_cell.angle_gamma   90.00
#
_symmetry.space_group_name_H-M   'P 1'
#
loop_
_entity.id
_entity.type
_entity.pdbx_description
1 polymer ?
#
loop_
_entity_poly.entity_id
_entity_poly.type
_entity_poly.pdbx_seq_one_letter_code
_entity_poly.pdbx_strand_id
1 'polypeptide(L)'
;MLALLCAPLLRLTLPRPAIAVRMASSFVGPRQRLIEESLVRAFSPSHLEVINESHGRREDESHFKVVVVSEAFEGTRGLARHRAINAALLEDGELPFHSLSVGAAKTPSEWSESAEVRLSPKCAGGDGRGSLS
;
A
#
# COMPACT_ATOMS: atom_id res chain seq x y z
N MET A 1 16.10 11.18 53.34
CA MET A 1 17.07 11.59 52.30
C MET A 1 17.24 10.44 51.32
N LEU A 2 16.90 10.71 50.05
CA LEU A 2 17.49 10.19 48.80
C LEU A 2 17.66 8.66 48.63
N ALA A 3 17.31 8.02 47.51
CA ALA A 3 16.93 8.53 46.19
C ALA A 3 16.13 7.46 45.45
N LEU A 4 15.08 7.91 44.75
CA LEU A 4 14.52 7.21 43.60
C LEU A 4 15.62 7.03 42.55
N LEU A 5 15.91 5.78 42.17
CA LEU A 5 16.61 5.44 40.93
C LEU A 5 15.57 4.74 40.05
N CYS A 6 14.85 5.49 39.22
CA CYS A 6 15.23 5.86 37.86
C CYS A 6 15.42 4.61 36.97
N ALA A 7 14.42 4.36 36.14
CA ALA A 7 14.29 3.25 35.22
C ALA A 7 15.44 3.18 34.19
N PRO A 8 15.89 1.99 33.76
CA PRO A 8 16.40 1.82 32.41
C PRO A 8 15.20 1.52 31.52
N LEU A 9 14.80 2.56 30.79
CA LEU A 9 13.90 2.48 29.64
C LEU A 9 14.29 1.30 28.75
N LEU A 10 13.28 0.54 28.34
CA LEU A 10 13.37 -0.58 27.40
C LEU A 10 14.33 -0.25 26.25
N ARG A 11 15.37 -1.06 26.08
CA ARG A 11 16.08 -1.16 24.81
C ARG A 11 15.10 -1.73 23.78
N LEU A 12 14.43 -0.85 23.06
CA LEU A 12 13.74 -1.17 21.82
C LEU A 12 14.81 -1.57 20.78
N THR A 13 15.23 -2.83 20.80
CA THR A 13 15.86 -3.44 19.64
C THR A 13 14.75 -3.69 18.62
N LEU A 14 14.43 -2.66 17.84
CA LEU A 14 13.67 -2.86 16.61
C LEU A 14 14.56 -3.68 15.67
N PRO A 15 14.20 -4.91 15.29
CA PRO A 15 14.82 -5.51 14.12
C PRO A 15 14.43 -4.62 12.95
N ARG A 16 15.40 -3.95 12.33
CA ARG A 16 15.19 -3.32 11.01
C ARG A 16 14.97 -4.49 10.03
N PRO A 17 13.77 -4.72 9.47
CA PRO A 17 13.70 -5.61 8.33
C PRO A 17 14.47 -4.95 7.19
N ALA A 18 15.40 -5.70 6.60
CA ALA A 18 16.03 -5.35 5.34
C ALA A 18 14.93 -5.44 4.25
N ILE A 19 14.19 -4.35 4.07
CA ILE A 19 13.14 -4.26 3.06
C ILE A 19 13.83 -4.24 1.69
N ALA A 20 13.68 -5.31 0.92
CA ALA A 20 14.03 -5.34 -0.50
C ALA A 20 12.92 -4.64 -1.28
N VAL A 21 12.89 -3.30 -1.26
CA VAL A 21 12.02 -2.51 -2.13
C VAL A 21 12.51 -2.72 -3.56
N ARG A 22 11.89 -3.66 -4.29
CA ARG A 22 12.09 -3.78 -5.74
C ARG A 22 11.39 -2.59 -6.40
N MET A 23 12.12 -1.49 -6.53
CA MET A 23 11.75 -0.31 -7.32
C MET A 23 11.53 -0.72 -8.78
N ALA A 24 10.28 -1.02 -9.16
CA ALA A 24 9.91 -1.36 -10.52
C ALA A 24 9.39 -0.12 -11.28
N SER A 25 10.19 0.30 -12.25
CA SER A 25 9.91 1.21 -13.38
C SER A 25 10.20 2.72 -13.22
N SER A 26 10.70 3.27 -14.33
CA SER A 26 11.62 4.39 -14.47
C SER A 26 11.00 5.80 -14.43
N PHE A 27 9.85 5.97 -13.79
CA PHE A 27 9.30 7.29 -13.46
C PHE A 27 8.49 7.20 -12.16
N VAL A 28 9.17 7.48 -11.05
CA VAL A 28 8.53 7.63 -9.72
C VAL A 28 8.20 9.10 -9.55
N GLY A 29 6.92 9.44 -9.69
CA GLY A 29 6.44 10.80 -9.46
C GLY A 29 6.22 11.10 -7.97
N PRO A 30 5.92 12.37 -7.62
CA PRO A 30 5.83 12.81 -6.24
C PRO A 30 4.71 12.10 -5.45
N ARG A 31 3.54 11.84 -6.06
CA ARG A 31 2.44 11.14 -5.36
C ARG A 31 2.78 9.67 -5.13
N GLN A 32 3.43 9.02 -6.09
CA GLN A 32 3.87 7.63 -5.92
C GLN A 32 4.81 7.50 -4.71
N ARG A 33 5.78 8.41 -4.58
CA ARG A 33 6.70 8.42 -3.44
C ARG A 33 5.98 8.58 -2.10
N LEU A 34 5.00 9.50 -2.02
CA LEU A 34 4.20 9.68 -0.81
C LEU A 34 3.46 8.40 -0.43
N ILE A 35 2.87 7.71 -1.41
CA ILE A 35 2.20 6.42 -1.18
C ILE A 35 3.19 5.39 -0.63
N GLU A 36 4.36 5.28 -1.25
CA GLU A 36 5.40 4.34 -0.82
C GLU A 36 5.85 4.63 0.62
N GLU A 37 6.19 5.88 0.93
CA GLU A 37 6.67 6.28 2.26
C GLU A 37 5.62 6.06 3.36
N SER A 38 4.36 6.41 3.09
CA SER A 38 3.25 6.22 4.03
C SER A 38 2.99 4.74 4.31
N LEU A 39 2.98 3.90 3.27
CA LEU A 39 2.77 2.45 3.44
C LEU A 39 3.96 1.77 4.13
N VAL A 40 5.19 2.20 3.82
CA VAL A 40 6.39 1.72 4.52
C VAL A 40 6.32 2.08 6.00
N ARG A 41 5.96 3.32 6.32
CA ARG A 41 5.85 3.80 7.70
C ARG A 41 4.74 3.08 8.48
N ALA A 42 3.58 2.87 7.86
CA ALA A 42 2.42 2.30 8.52
C ALA A 42 2.52 0.78 8.72
N PHE A 43 3.05 0.05 7.74
CA PHE A 43 2.96 -1.42 7.72
C PHE A 43 4.31 -2.14 7.72
N SER A 44 5.43 -1.44 7.55
CA SER A 44 6.77 -2.05 7.42
C SER A 44 6.77 -3.32 6.53
N PRO A 45 6.24 -3.23 5.29
CA PRO A 45 6.01 -4.39 4.46
C PRO A 45 7.32 -5.06 4.04
N SER A 46 7.31 -6.39 3.93
CA SER A 46 8.42 -7.17 3.38
C SER A 46 8.50 -7.03 1.86
N HIS A 47 7.36 -6.81 1.20
CA HIS A 47 7.26 -6.53 -0.22
C HIS A 47 6.23 -5.42 -0.47
N LEU A 48 6.64 -4.41 -1.21
CA LEU A 48 5.80 -3.28 -1.60
C LEU A 48 6.02 -3.00 -3.09
N GLU A 49 4.92 -2.91 -3.83
CA GLU A 49 4.92 -2.50 -5.23
C GLU A 49 3.80 -1.48 -5.44
N VAL A 50 4.14 -0.34 -6.04
CA VAL A 50 3.20 0.72 -6.40
C VAL A 50 3.25 0.89 -7.91
N ILE A 51 2.10 0.69 -8.55
CA ILE A 51 1.92 0.70 -10.00
C ILE A 51 1.00 1.85 -10.35
N ASN A 52 1.48 2.77 -11.18
CA ASN A 52 0.66 3.85 -11.71
C ASN A 52 -0.13 3.35 -12.93
N GLU A 53 -1.46 3.31 -12.82
CA GLU A 53 -2.41 2.87 -13.85
C GLU A 53 -3.22 4.05 -14.43
N SER A 54 -2.67 5.27 -14.42
CA SER A 54 -3.35 6.43 -15.01
C SER A 54 -3.70 6.20 -16.49
N HIS A 55 -4.95 6.49 -16.85
CA HIS A 55 -5.43 6.42 -18.23
C HIS A 55 -5.01 7.70 -18.97
N GLY A 56 -3.90 7.65 -19.70
CA GLY A 56 -3.39 8.80 -20.44
C GLY A 56 -1.88 8.90 -20.31
N ARG A 57 -1.41 9.82 -19.46
CA ARG A 57 0.01 10.04 -19.20
C ARG A 57 0.35 9.53 -17.80
N ARG A 58 1.53 8.92 -17.63
CA ARG A 58 1.98 8.46 -16.31
C ARG A 58 2.14 9.61 -15.32
N GLU A 59 2.38 10.84 -15.80
CA GLU A 59 2.41 12.04 -14.96
C GLU A 59 1.06 12.50 -14.39
N ASP A 60 -0.08 11.96 -14.85
CA ASP A 60 -1.40 12.36 -14.34
C ASP A 60 -1.59 11.93 -12.87
N GLU A 61 -0.92 10.83 -12.48
CA GLU A 61 -0.89 10.32 -11.10
C GLU A 61 -2.30 10.25 -10.45
N SER A 62 -3.30 9.83 -11.23
CA SER A 62 -4.71 9.80 -10.80
C SER A 62 -5.15 8.43 -10.29
N HIS A 63 -4.67 7.35 -10.90
CA HIS A 63 -5.03 5.98 -10.55
C HIS A 63 -3.79 5.20 -10.14
N PHE A 64 -3.80 4.71 -8.90
CA PHE A 64 -2.70 3.91 -8.37
C PHE A 64 -3.20 2.52 -7.99
N LYS A 65 -2.33 1.54 -8.20
CA LYS A 65 -2.49 0.18 -7.73
C LYS A 65 -1.35 -0.17 -6.79
N VAL A 66 -1.67 -0.79 -5.67
CA VAL A 66 -0.67 -1.20 -4.68
C VAL A 66 -0.74 -2.68 -4.38
N VAL A 67 0.44 -3.27 -4.21
CA VAL A 67 0.65 -4.62 -3.69
C VAL A 67 1.45 -4.48 -2.41
N VAL A 68 0.87 -4.93 -1.31
CA VAL A 68 1.49 -4.82 0.01
C VAL A 68 1.53 -6.21 0.65
N VAL A 69 2.73 -6.62 1.06
CA VAL A 69 2.94 -7.85 1.82
C VAL A 69 3.52 -7.48 3.17
N SER A 70 2.79 -7.75 4.25
CA SER A 70 3.20 -7.42 5.61
C SER A 70 2.65 -8.41 6.63
N GLU A 71 3.42 -8.67 7.69
CA GLU A 71 2.97 -9.44 8.86
C GLU A 71 1.83 -8.74 9.60
N ALA A 72 1.69 -7.41 9.46
CA ALA A 72 0.59 -6.64 10.04
C ALA A 72 -0.81 -7.09 9.56
N PHE A 73 -0.87 -7.87 8.47
CA PHE A 73 -2.11 -8.40 7.93
C PHE A 73 -2.49 -9.78 8.48
N GLU A 74 -1.66 -10.37 9.34
CA GLU A 74 -1.95 -11.65 9.98
C GLU A 74 -3.21 -11.56 10.87
N GLY A 75 -4.09 -12.55 10.77
CA GLY A 75 -5.37 -12.56 11.50
C GLY A 75 -6.42 -11.52 11.06
N THR A 76 -6.13 -10.67 10.08
CA THR A 76 -7.09 -9.67 9.56
C THR A 76 -7.75 -10.12 8.26
N ARG A 77 -9.04 -9.80 8.10
CA ARG A 77 -9.81 -10.10 6.88
C ARG A 77 -9.46 -9.14 5.74
N GLY A 78 -9.59 -9.59 4.49
CA GLY A 78 -9.21 -8.80 3.30
C GLY A 78 -9.82 -7.39 3.24
N LEU A 79 -11.10 -7.22 3.58
CA LEU A 79 -11.73 -5.89 3.62
C LEU A 79 -11.08 -4.97 4.68
N ALA A 80 -10.72 -5.52 5.84
CA ALA A 80 -10.05 -4.75 6.90
C ALA A 80 -8.64 -4.32 6.45
N ARG A 81 -7.90 -5.20 5.75
CA ARG A 81 -6.59 -4.88 5.15
C ARG A 81 -6.72 -3.71 4.16
N HIS A 82 -7.71 -3.75 3.26
CA HIS A 82 -7.95 -2.67 2.31
C HIS A 82 -8.28 -1.34 3.00
N ARG A 83 -9.15 -1.37 4.03
CA ARG A 83 -9.48 -0.18 4.82
C ARG A 83 -8.25 0.39 5.53
N ALA A 84 -7.41 -0.47 6.11
CA ALA A 84 -6.18 -0.05 6.77
C ALA A 84 -5.21 0.64 5.78
N ILE A 85 -5.02 0.05 4.60
CA ILE A 85 -4.19 0.62 3.53
C ILE A 85 -4.70 2.00 3.12
N ASN A 86 -6.01 2.14 2.87
CA ASN A 86 -6.59 3.44 2.53
C ASN A 86 -6.43 4.44 3.68
N ALA A 87 -6.65 4.01 4.93
CA ALA A 87 -6.51 4.88 6.10
C ALA A 87 -5.07 5.38 6.31
N ALA A 88 -4.06 4.58 5.98
CA ALA A 88 -2.66 4.98 6.04
C ALA A 88 -2.28 6.04 4.98
N LEU A 89 -3.11 6.20 3.95
CA LEU A 89 -2.87 7.12 2.83
C LEU A 89 -3.74 8.37 2.89
N LEU A 90 -4.70 8.44 3.81
CA LEU A 90 -5.47 9.64 4.07
C LEU A 90 -4.58 10.65 4.80
N GLU A 91 -4.34 11.80 4.17
CA GLU A 91 -3.71 12.95 4.78
C GLU A 91 -4.83 13.96 5.08
N ASP A 92 -5.02 14.31 6.36
CA ASP A 92 -6.11 15.19 6.82
C ASP A 92 -7.54 14.78 6.40
N GLY A 93 -7.73 13.50 6.06
CA GLY A 93 -9.02 12.94 5.66
C GLY A 93 -9.27 12.91 4.15
N GLU A 94 -8.31 13.35 3.33
CA GLU A 94 -8.40 13.27 1.87
C GLU A 94 -7.25 12.46 1.27
N LEU A 95 -7.50 11.84 0.12
CA LEU A 95 -6.45 11.19 -0.67
C LEU A 95 -5.85 12.23 -1.62
N PRO A 96 -4.52 12.34 -1.74
CA PRO A 96 -3.88 13.27 -2.66
C PRO A 96 -4.02 12.89 -4.15
N PHE A 97 -4.76 11.82 -4.46
CA PHE A 97 -4.99 11.26 -5.80
C PHE A 97 -6.45 10.75 -5.93
N HIS A 98 -6.92 10.49 -7.15
CA HIS A 98 -8.34 10.17 -7.41
C HIS A 98 -8.76 8.79 -6.86
N SER A 99 -7.97 7.74 -7.05
CA SER A 99 -8.32 6.41 -6.54
C SER A 99 -7.12 5.48 -6.34
N LEU A 100 -7.24 4.60 -5.33
CA LEU A 100 -6.31 3.50 -5.05
C LEU A 100 -7.01 2.15 -5.27
N SER A 101 -6.35 1.26 -6.00
CA SER A 101 -6.73 -0.15 -6.12
C SER A 101 -5.76 -1.02 -5.33
N VAL A 102 -6.26 -1.80 -4.38
CA VAL A 102 -5.44 -2.80 -3.67
C VAL A 102 -5.40 -4.08 -4.50
N GLY A 103 -4.30 -4.31 -5.20
CA GLY A 103 -4.09 -5.48 -6.06
C GLY A 103 -3.83 -6.75 -5.25
N ALA A 104 -3.07 -6.64 -4.17
CA ALA A 104 -2.90 -7.70 -3.18
C ALA A 104 -2.51 -7.10 -1.82
N ALA A 105 -3.13 -7.62 -0.76
CA ALA A 105 -2.79 -7.33 0.63
C ALA A 105 -2.66 -8.67 1.36
N LYS A 106 -1.43 -9.19 1.45
CA LYS A 106 -1.13 -10.57 1.88
C LYS A 106 -0.11 -10.60 3.01
N THR A 107 -0.09 -11.68 3.80
CA THR A 107 1.03 -11.94 4.71
C THR A 107 2.24 -12.49 3.95
N PRO A 108 3.46 -12.43 4.51
CA PRO A 108 4.63 -13.04 3.90
C PRO A 108 4.44 -14.54 3.63
N SER A 109 3.77 -15.25 4.54
CA SER A 109 3.41 -16.66 4.38
C SER A 109 2.49 -16.88 3.18
N GLU A 110 1.38 -16.12 3.09
CA GLU A 110 0.44 -16.18 1.96
C GLU A 110 1.12 -15.82 0.63
N TRP A 111 2.05 -14.87 0.63
CA TRP A 111 2.80 -14.45 -0.56
C TRP A 111 3.79 -15.51 -1.03
N SER A 112 4.43 -16.22 -0.10
CA SER A 112 5.34 -17.32 -0.42
C SER A 112 4.62 -18.52 -1.07
N GLU A 113 3.36 -18.76 -0.68
CA GLU A 113 2.53 -19.82 -1.24
C GLU A 113 1.89 -19.41 -2.57
N SER A 114 1.46 -18.15 -2.70
CA SER A 114 0.87 -17.62 -3.93
C SER A 114 1.16 -16.12 -4.08
N ALA A 115 2.08 -15.80 -4.98
CA ALA A 115 2.38 -14.43 -5.40
C ALA A 115 1.35 -13.86 -6.40
N GLU A 116 0.11 -14.39 -6.42
CA GLU A 116 -0.94 -13.88 -7.29
C GLU A 116 -1.36 -12.47 -6.87
N VAL A 117 -1.23 -11.54 -7.81
CA VAL A 117 -1.73 -10.17 -7.72
C VAL A 117 -2.99 -10.08 -8.57
N ARG A 118 -4.12 -9.64 -8.00
CA ARG A 118 -5.32 -9.43 -8.82
C ARG A 118 -5.03 -8.35 -9.85
N LEU A 119 -5.28 -8.66 -11.12
CA LEU A 119 -5.25 -7.67 -12.17
C LEU A 119 -6.41 -6.69 -11.94
N SER A 120 -6.14 -5.39 -12.10
CA SER A 120 -7.21 -4.41 -12.07
C SER A 120 -8.14 -4.74 -13.24
N PRO A 121 -9.46 -4.84 -13.03
CA PRO A 121 -10.38 -5.00 -14.14
C PRO A 121 -10.10 -3.87 -15.12
N LYS A 122 -9.75 -4.18 -16.38
CA LYS A 122 -9.73 -3.15 -17.41
C LYS A 122 -11.11 -2.54 -17.39
N CYS A 123 -11.19 -1.24 -17.11
CA CYS A 123 -12.42 -0.47 -17.24
C CYS A 123 -13.05 -0.82 -18.59
N ALA A 124 -14.08 -1.66 -18.57
CA ALA A 124 -15.04 -1.73 -19.64
C ALA A 124 -15.77 -0.39 -19.56
N GLY A 125 -15.26 0.60 -20.30
CA GLY A 125 -15.98 1.83 -20.56
C GLY A 125 -17.32 1.41 -21.16
N GLY A 126 -18.36 1.45 -20.34
CA GLY A 126 -19.72 1.21 -20.80
C GLY A 126 -20.08 2.35 -21.72
N ASP A 127 -19.97 2.13 -23.03
CA ASP A 127 -20.70 2.90 -24.00
C ASP A 127 -22.18 2.53 -23.84
N GLY A 128 -22.86 3.23 -22.93
CA GLY A 128 -24.29 3.11 -22.68
C GLY A 128 -25.15 3.56 -23.87
N ARG A 129 -24.96 2.95 -25.04
CA ARG A 129 -25.89 3.04 -26.16
C ARG A 129 -26.84 1.86 -26.04
N GLY A 130 -27.93 2.10 -25.32
CA GLY A 130 -29.13 1.29 -25.45
C GLY A 130 -29.58 1.31 -26.90
N SER A 131 -29.38 0.21 -27.62
CA SER A 131 -30.07 -0.05 -28.88
C SER A 131 -31.49 -0.49 -28.54
N LEU A 132 -32.38 0.50 -28.42
CA LEU A 132 -33.80 0.27 -28.70
C LEU A 132 -33.93 0.14 -30.22
N SER A 133 -34.16 -1.07 -30.71
CA SER A 133 -34.75 -1.36 -32.01
C SER A 133 -35.42 -2.71 -31.95
#